data_AF-A0A4S2J4T5-F1
#
_entry.id   AF-A0A4S2J4T5-F1
#
_cell.length_a   1.000
_cell.length_b   1.000
_cell.length_c   1.000
_cell.angle_alpha   90.00
_cell.angle_beta   90.00
_cell.angle_gamma   90.00
#
_symmetry.space_group_name_H-M   'P 1'
#
loop_
_entity.id
_entity.type
_entity.pdbx_description
1 polymer ?
#
loop_
_entity_poly.entity_id
_entity_poly.type
_entity_poly.pdbx_seq_one_letter_code
_entity_poly.pdbx_strand_id
1 'polypeptide(L)'
;MVFRLTVKKEGVQASPEFTGVLDEAEDSRGRTFTTYLADAERVYREARKRAGVVRKAVVPPGRGMDPQVRQAIEEEVPLTYDDPLQFRWQKLPNDKFFEVDQEAQVLLLNQRYRGALLGGRGGTLNDAPVVKSLMYLLMQDAFQRERMGSRLKDNIELWQAVLVAAARAELDRMAD
;
A
#
# COMPACT_ATOMS: atom_id res chain seq x y z
N MET A 1 25.51 38.56 -3.91
CA MET A 1 24.04 38.80 -3.86
C MET A 1 23.37 37.50 -4.26
N VAL A 2 22.94 36.68 -3.30
CA VAL A 2 22.83 35.20 -3.44
C VAL A 2 21.44 34.69 -3.85
N PHE A 3 20.42 35.56 -3.93
CA PHE A 3 19.08 35.16 -4.36
C PHE A 3 18.52 36.11 -5.41
N ARG A 4 17.99 35.54 -6.51
CA ARG A 4 17.14 36.23 -7.48
C ARG A 4 15.74 35.63 -7.44
N LEU A 5 14.75 36.49 -7.24
CA LEU A 5 13.34 36.12 -7.25
C LEU A 5 12.83 36.12 -8.70
N THR A 6 12.22 35.03 -9.15
CA THR A 6 11.47 34.99 -10.42
C THR A 6 10.03 35.46 -10.22
N VAL A 7 9.50 36.18 -11.21
CA VAL A 7 8.19 36.87 -11.19
C VAL A 7 6.98 35.90 -11.20
N LYS A 8 7.20 34.59 -11.34
CA LYS A 8 6.19 33.56 -11.07
C LYS A 8 6.49 32.93 -9.72
N LYS A 9 5.59 33.13 -8.74
CA LYS A 9 5.67 32.63 -7.35
C LYS A 9 5.61 31.08 -7.26
N GLU A 10 6.52 30.35 -7.88
CA GLU A 10 6.53 28.88 -7.82
C GLU A 10 7.91 28.23 -7.64
N GLY A 11 8.98 29.00 -7.44
CA GLY A 11 10.26 28.38 -7.08
C GLY A 11 11.39 29.36 -6.85
N VAL A 12 12.21 29.06 -5.85
CA VAL A 12 13.50 29.71 -5.64
C VAL A 12 14.55 28.83 -6.32
N GLN A 13 15.13 29.30 -7.43
CA GLN A 13 16.32 28.65 -7.99
C GLN A 13 17.51 29.03 -7.13
N ALA A 14 18.05 28.06 -6.39
CA ALA A 14 19.30 28.22 -5.67
C ALA A 14 20.46 28.33 -6.67
N SER A 15 21.21 29.43 -6.59
CA SER A 15 22.43 29.62 -7.38
C SER A 15 23.50 28.57 -6.97
N PRO A 16 24.41 28.14 -7.85
CA PRO A 16 25.48 27.17 -7.52
C PRO A 16 26.37 27.57 -6.33
N GLU A 17 26.47 28.87 -6.04
CA GLU A 17 27.15 29.39 -4.84
C GLU A 17 26.43 29.02 -3.54
N PHE A 18 25.09 28.90 -3.57
CA PHE A 18 24.29 28.52 -2.41
C PHE A 18 24.45 27.05 -2.03
N THR A 19 24.63 26.16 -3.01
CA THR A 19 24.90 24.74 -2.77
C THR A 19 26.28 24.52 -2.14
N GLY A 20 27.30 25.29 -2.55
CA GLY A 20 28.63 25.21 -1.94
C GLY A 20 28.65 25.67 -0.48
N VAL A 21 27.95 26.77 -0.16
CA VAL A 21 27.83 27.27 1.23
C VAL A 21 27.03 26.30 2.11
N LEU A 22 26.08 25.55 1.54
CA LEU A 22 25.31 24.54 2.29
C LEU A 22 26.14 23.29 2.60
N ASP A 23 27.05 22.91 1.70
CA ASP A 23 27.99 21.79 1.89
C ASP A 23 29.05 22.12 2.96
N GLU A 24 29.48 23.38 3.07
CA GLU A 24 30.43 23.89 4.07
C GLU A 24 29.75 24.31 5.39
N ALA A 25 28.41 24.33 5.45
CA ALA A 25 27.68 24.75 6.64
C ALA A 25 27.79 23.69 7.76
N GLU A 26 28.51 24.05 8.82
CA GLU A 26 28.71 23.21 10.00
C GLU A 26 27.78 23.63 11.15
N ASP A 27 27.25 22.65 11.88
CA ASP A 27 26.55 22.89 13.14
C ASP A 27 27.53 23.28 14.27
N SER A 28 26.99 23.61 15.44
CA SER A 28 27.80 23.97 16.63
C SER A 28 28.74 22.85 17.14
N ARG A 29 28.72 21.68 16.51
CA ARG A 29 29.58 20.53 16.78
C ARG A 29 30.46 20.16 15.56
N GLY A 30 30.54 21.01 14.55
CA GLY A 30 31.36 20.79 13.35
C GLY A 30 30.78 19.78 12.35
N ARG A 31 29.49 19.46 12.43
CA ARG A 31 28.86 18.50 11.50
C ARG A 31 28.27 19.23 10.31
N THR A 32 28.68 18.83 9.11
CA THR A 32 28.13 19.37 7.87
C THR A 32 26.74 18.80 7.59
N PHE A 33 25.98 19.51 6.76
CA PHE A 33 24.66 19.06 6.30
C PHE A 33 24.72 17.72 5.55
N THR A 34 25.79 17.49 4.78
CA THR A 34 26.03 16.23 4.06
C THR A 34 26.27 15.05 5.00
N THR A 35 27.03 15.27 6.09
CA THR A 35 27.22 14.25 7.14
C THR A 35 25.91 13.92 7.86
N TYR A 36 25.09 14.92 8.16
CA TYR A 36 23.76 14.69 8.74
C TYR A 36 22.86 13.83 7.84
N LEU A 37 22.84 14.13 6.53
CA LEU A 37 22.04 13.37 5.57
C LEU A 37 22.52 11.92 5.42
N ALA A 38 23.85 11.72 5.35
CA ALA A 38 24.45 10.39 5.29
C ALA A 38 24.19 9.58 6.58
N ASP A 39 24.23 10.24 7.74
CA ASP A 39 23.90 9.64 9.03
C ASP A 39 22.42 9.25 9.12
N ALA A 40 21.51 10.11 8.65
CA ALA A 40 20.09 9.79 8.58
C ALA A 40 19.81 8.59 7.66
N GLU A 41 20.46 8.54 6.50
CA GLU A 41 20.34 7.41 5.57
C GLU A 41 20.93 6.12 6.16
N ARG A 42 22.06 6.22 6.85
CA ARG A 42 22.68 5.10 7.57
C ARG A 42 21.78 4.60 8.68
N VAL A 43 21.21 5.47 9.51
CA VAL A 43 20.26 5.12 10.56
C VAL A 43 19.03 4.44 9.96
N TYR A 44 18.51 4.93 8.83
CA TYR A 44 17.39 4.30 8.13
C TYR A 44 17.74 2.89 7.61
N ARG A 45 18.91 2.74 6.98
CA ARG A 45 19.40 1.45 6.47
C ARG A 45 19.73 0.47 7.61
N GLU A 46 20.29 0.95 8.71
CA GLU A 46 20.63 0.15 9.89
C GLU A 46 19.40 -0.23 10.71
N ALA A 47 18.41 0.65 10.85
CA ALA A 47 17.12 0.32 11.44
C ALA A 47 16.43 -0.79 10.64
N ARG A 48 16.51 -0.74 9.30
CA ARG A 48 16.02 -1.79 8.41
C ARG A 48 16.78 -3.12 8.53
N LYS A 49 18.06 -3.08 8.90
CA LYS A 49 18.91 -4.27 9.15
C LYS A 49 18.74 -4.85 10.56
N ARG A 50 18.50 -4.00 11.58
CA ARG A 50 18.36 -4.38 13.00
C ARG A 50 16.94 -4.78 13.39
N ALA A 51 15.93 -4.42 12.60
CA ALA A 51 14.66 -5.13 12.59
C ALA A 51 14.95 -6.55 12.06
N GLY A 52 15.44 -7.42 12.95
CA GLY A 52 15.56 -8.85 12.69
C GLY A 52 14.24 -9.38 12.13
N VAL A 53 14.29 -10.50 11.42
CA VAL A 53 13.19 -11.15 10.68
C VAL A 53 12.07 -11.63 11.62
N VAL A 54 11.50 -10.72 12.40
CA VAL A 54 10.29 -10.92 13.18
C VAL A 54 9.19 -10.42 12.26
N ARG A 55 8.39 -11.36 11.76
CA ARG A 55 7.24 -11.03 10.92
C ARG A 55 6.34 -10.09 11.73
N LYS A 56 6.03 -8.92 11.17
CA LYS A 56 5.14 -7.94 11.80
C LYS A 56 3.79 -8.61 12.06
N ALA A 57 3.18 -8.35 13.21
CA ALA A 57 1.84 -8.83 13.49
C ALA A 57 0.86 -8.28 12.44
N VAL A 58 -0.10 -9.10 12.01
CA VAL A 58 -1.06 -8.82 10.93
C VAL A 58 -2.50 -8.85 11.43
N VAL A 59 -3.42 -8.15 10.75
CA VAL A 59 -4.86 -8.20 11.09
C VAL A 59 -5.39 -9.62 10.89
N PRO A 60 -6.17 -10.21 11.81
CA PRO A 60 -6.67 -11.56 11.64
C PRO A 60 -7.47 -11.73 10.34
N PRO A 61 -7.31 -12.84 9.59
CA PRO A 61 -8.07 -13.07 8.37
C PRO A 61 -9.50 -13.54 8.69
N GLY A 62 -10.50 -12.82 8.19
CA GLY A 62 -11.91 -13.01 8.51
C GLY A 62 -12.74 -13.75 7.45
N ARG A 63 -14.06 -13.58 7.54
CA ARG A 63 -15.04 -14.20 6.61
C ARG A 63 -14.80 -13.76 5.17
N GLY A 64 -15.07 -14.68 4.24
CA GLY A 64 -14.87 -14.47 2.80
C GLY A 64 -13.51 -14.94 2.30
N MET A 65 -12.59 -15.31 3.19
CA MET A 65 -11.37 -16.04 2.87
C MET A 65 -11.56 -17.55 3.08
N ASP A 66 -10.91 -18.35 2.24
CA ASP A 66 -10.92 -19.80 2.36
C ASP A 66 -10.33 -20.28 3.71
N PRO A 67 -10.95 -21.23 4.42
CA PRO A 67 -10.45 -21.73 5.71
C PRO A 67 -9.00 -22.22 5.67
N GLN A 68 -8.56 -22.86 4.59
CA GLN A 68 -7.17 -23.35 4.47
C GLN A 68 -6.18 -22.20 4.38
N VAL A 69 -6.56 -21.12 3.69
CA VAL A 69 -5.74 -19.90 3.60
C VAL A 69 -5.67 -19.20 4.95
N ARG A 70 -6.79 -19.11 5.68
CA ARG A 70 -6.81 -18.51 7.03
C ARG A 70 -5.85 -19.23 7.97
N GLN A 71 -5.93 -20.56 7.99
CA GLN A 71 -5.02 -21.39 8.78
C GLN A 71 -3.55 -21.17 8.38
N ALA A 72 -3.25 -21.15 7.07
CA ALA A 72 -1.88 -20.90 6.61
C ALA A 72 -1.35 -19.53 7.04
N ILE A 73 -2.20 -18.49 7.06
CA ILE A 73 -1.81 -17.16 7.55
C ILE A 73 -1.56 -17.21 9.08
N GLU A 74 -2.46 -17.82 9.84
CA GLU A 74 -2.34 -17.97 11.30
C GLU A 74 -1.06 -18.73 11.71
N GLU A 75 -0.62 -19.69 10.90
CA GLU A 75 0.61 -20.45 11.12
C GLU A 75 1.88 -19.67 10.75
N GLU A 76 1.81 -18.80 9.74
CA GLU A 76 2.99 -18.09 9.22
C GLU A 76 3.28 -16.77 9.94
N VAL A 77 2.26 -16.06 10.42
CA VAL A 77 2.41 -14.70 10.96
C VAL A 77 1.67 -14.53 12.29
N PRO A 78 2.27 -13.79 13.25
CA PRO A 78 1.55 -13.45 14.47
C PRO A 78 0.35 -12.54 14.12
N LEU A 79 -0.77 -12.74 14.82
CA LEU A 79 -1.98 -11.93 14.61
C LEU A 79 -2.09 -10.81 15.65
N THR A 80 -2.71 -9.70 15.26
CA THR A 80 -3.15 -8.66 16.19
C THR A 80 -4.46 -9.04 16.87
N TYR A 81 -4.85 -8.30 17.92
CA TYR A 81 -6.13 -8.45 18.61
C TYR A 81 -7.25 -7.59 18.00
N ASP A 82 -7.01 -7.04 16.81
CA ASP A 82 -7.98 -6.22 16.10
C ASP A 82 -9.13 -7.08 15.58
N ASP A 83 -10.19 -6.42 15.11
CA ASP A 83 -11.24 -7.11 14.36
C ASP A 83 -10.65 -7.86 13.14
N PRO A 84 -11.34 -8.88 12.61
CA PRO A 84 -10.84 -9.64 11.48
C PRO A 84 -11.21 -8.99 10.14
N LEU A 85 -10.24 -8.94 9.21
CA LEU A 85 -10.45 -8.45 7.85
C LEU A 85 -11.39 -9.36 7.07
N GLN A 86 -12.54 -8.83 6.67
CA GLN A 86 -13.53 -9.57 5.89
C GLN A 86 -13.49 -9.21 4.41
N PHE A 87 -13.83 -10.18 3.56
CA PHE A 87 -14.02 -9.99 2.13
C PHE A 87 -15.48 -10.15 1.76
N ARG A 88 -16.03 -9.22 0.99
CA ARG A 88 -17.39 -9.31 0.46
C ARG A 88 -17.46 -8.89 -0.99
N TRP A 89 -18.31 -9.57 -1.75
CA TRP A 89 -18.67 -9.15 -3.10
C TRP A 89 -19.83 -8.16 -3.03
N GLN A 90 -19.68 -7.00 -3.65
CA GLN A 90 -20.73 -5.99 -3.74
C GLN A 90 -20.77 -5.38 -5.13
N LYS A 91 -21.94 -4.89 -5.55
CA LYS A 91 -22.05 -4.07 -6.77
C LYS A 91 -21.37 -2.73 -6.52
N LEU A 92 -20.26 -2.49 -7.21
CA LEU A 92 -19.51 -1.23 -7.19
C LEU A 92 -19.51 -0.60 -8.59
N PRO A 93 -19.19 0.71 -8.71
CA PRO A 93 -18.98 1.37 -9.98
C PRO A 93 -17.98 0.66 -10.90
N ASN A 94 -18.15 0.78 -12.22
CA ASN A 94 -17.37 0.03 -13.23
C ASN A 94 -15.89 0.45 -13.33
N ASP A 95 -15.55 1.59 -12.74
CA ASP A 95 -14.20 2.14 -12.61
C ASP A 95 -13.52 1.71 -11.31
N LYS A 96 -14.18 0.90 -10.47
CA LYS A 96 -13.61 0.37 -9.23
C LYS A 96 -13.51 -1.15 -9.24
N PHE A 97 -12.35 -1.68 -8.89
CA PHE A 97 -12.16 -3.11 -8.65
C PHE A 97 -12.51 -3.48 -7.20
N PHE A 98 -12.09 -2.64 -6.25
CA PHE A 98 -12.38 -2.82 -4.84
C PHE A 98 -12.71 -1.49 -4.14
N GLU A 99 -13.24 -1.58 -2.93
CA GLU A 99 -13.45 -0.46 -2.01
C GLU A 99 -13.06 -0.88 -0.59
N VAL A 100 -12.49 0.05 0.16
CA VAL A 100 -11.94 -0.17 1.49
C VAL A 100 -12.87 0.46 2.51
N ASP A 101 -13.47 -0.37 3.36
CA ASP A 101 -14.26 0.08 4.50
C ASP A 101 -13.46 -0.20 5.78
N GLN A 102 -12.70 0.80 6.22
CA GLN A 102 -11.85 0.69 7.42
C GLN A 102 -12.68 0.57 8.70
N GLU A 103 -13.87 1.17 8.76
CA GLU A 103 -14.74 1.14 9.94
C GLU A 103 -15.36 -0.24 10.12
N ALA A 104 -15.87 -0.84 9.05
CA ALA A 104 -16.44 -2.19 9.10
C ALA A 104 -15.39 -3.31 9.06
N GLN A 105 -14.12 -2.96 8.81
CA GLN A 105 -13.04 -3.89 8.48
C GLN A 105 -13.38 -4.85 7.33
N VAL A 106 -13.96 -4.29 6.26
CA VAL A 106 -14.38 -5.05 5.09
C VAL A 106 -13.65 -4.53 3.86
N LEU A 107 -13.05 -5.44 3.09
CA LEU A 107 -12.67 -5.19 1.71
C LEU A 107 -13.81 -5.63 0.78
N LEU A 108 -14.41 -4.64 0.12
CA LEU A 108 -15.49 -4.83 -0.83
C LEU A 108 -14.89 -5.06 -2.22
N LEU A 109 -15.17 -6.19 -2.82
CA LEU A 109 -14.74 -6.54 -4.17
C LEU A 109 -15.91 -6.36 -5.15
N ASN A 110 -15.63 -5.82 -6.33
CA ASN A 110 -16.67 -5.57 -7.31
C ASN A 110 -17.21 -6.89 -7.88
N GLN A 111 -18.49 -7.16 -7.61
CA GLN A 111 -19.19 -8.37 -8.04
C GLN A 111 -19.19 -8.54 -9.57
N ARG A 112 -19.06 -7.46 -10.35
CA ARG A 112 -18.96 -7.53 -11.82
C ARG A 112 -17.76 -8.35 -12.28
N TYR A 113 -16.62 -8.21 -11.61
CA TYR A 113 -15.38 -8.91 -11.98
C TYR A 113 -15.31 -10.32 -11.40
N ARG A 114 -16.25 -10.70 -10.53
CA ARG A 114 -16.30 -12.02 -9.92
C ARG A 114 -16.36 -13.15 -10.96
N GLY A 115 -17.20 -13.00 -12.00
CA GLY A 115 -17.29 -13.99 -13.07
C GLY A 115 -15.98 -14.16 -13.84
N ALA A 116 -15.27 -13.05 -14.08
CA ALA A 116 -13.96 -13.01 -14.73
C ALA A 116 -12.93 -13.82 -13.94
N LEU A 117 -12.85 -13.57 -12.64
CA LEU A 117 -11.87 -14.20 -11.75
C LEU A 117 -12.12 -15.69 -11.52
N LEU A 118 -13.35 -16.15 -11.74
CA LEU A 118 -13.74 -17.55 -11.55
C LEU A 118 -13.78 -18.34 -12.86
N GLY A 119 -13.53 -17.70 -14.00
CA GLY A 119 -13.66 -18.33 -15.31
C GLY A 119 -15.09 -18.86 -15.56
N GLY A 120 -16.10 -18.11 -15.13
CA GLY A 120 -17.52 -18.44 -15.36
C GLY A 120 -18.10 -19.49 -14.41
N ARG A 121 -17.32 -20.02 -13.46
CA ARG A 121 -17.82 -20.94 -12.43
C ARG A 121 -18.71 -20.21 -11.42
N GLY A 122 -19.70 -20.92 -10.88
CA GLY A 122 -20.56 -20.41 -9.82
C GLY A 122 -19.75 -19.97 -8.59
N GLY A 123 -19.97 -18.73 -8.14
CA GLY A 123 -19.21 -18.17 -7.03
C GLY A 123 -19.76 -18.59 -5.66
N THR A 124 -18.91 -19.16 -4.82
CA THR A 124 -19.16 -19.40 -3.39
C THR A 124 -18.61 -18.26 -2.53
N LEU A 125 -18.90 -18.23 -1.22
CA LEU A 125 -18.37 -17.17 -0.34
C LEU A 125 -16.82 -17.13 -0.28
N ASN A 126 -16.18 -18.30 -0.41
CA ASN A 126 -14.72 -18.48 -0.29
C ASN A 126 -14.01 -18.57 -1.65
N ASP A 127 -14.68 -18.09 -2.68
CA ASP A 127 -14.19 -18.09 -4.05
C ASP A 127 -12.96 -17.18 -4.26
N ALA A 128 -12.25 -17.40 -5.36
CA ALA A 128 -11.01 -16.70 -5.72
C ALA A 128 -9.99 -16.61 -4.56
N PRO A 129 -9.63 -17.74 -3.91
CA PRO A 129 -8.77 -17.74 -2.72
C PRO A 129 -7.43 -17.07 -2.96
N VAL A 130 -6.80 -17.30 -4.13
CA VAL A 130 -5.52 -16.67 -4.50
C VAL A 130 -5.61 -15.15 -4.54
N VAL A 131 -6.65 -14.62 -5.19
CA VAL A 131 -6.84 -13.17 -5.35
C VAL A 131 -7.13 -12.52 -4.00
N LYS A 132 -8.01 -13.12 -3.19
CA LYS A 132 -8.31 -12.61 -1.85
C LYS A 132 -7.10 -12.67 -0.92
N SER A 133 -6.26 -13.70 -1.05
CA SER A 133 -4.99 -13.81 -0.31
C SER A 133 -4.02 -12.69 -0.69
N LEU A 134 -3.84 -12.44 -2.00
CA LEU A 134 -3.01 -11.35 -2.49
C LEU A 134 -3.52 -9.99 -2.01
N MET A 135 -4.83 -9.77 -2.09
CA MET A 135 -5.47 -8.55 -1.59
C MET A 135 -5.30 -8.39 -0.08
N TYR A 136 -5.43 -9.47 0.69
CA TYR A 136 -5.16 -9.45 2.13
C TYR A 136 -3.72 -9.01 2.41
N LEU A 137 -2.74 -9.62 1.73
CA LEU A 137 -1.33 -9.30 1.94
C LEU A 137 -0.97 -7.85 1.56
N LEU A 138 -1.64 -7.30 0.56
CA LEU A 138 -1.45 -5.91 0.12
C LEU A 138 -2.17 -4.90 1.03
N MET A 139 -3.36 -5.26 1.53
CA MET A 139 -4.25 -4.35 2.24
C MET A 139 -4.15 -4.42 3.76
N GLN A 140 -3.55 -5.47 4.33
CA GLN A 140 -3.40 -5.62 5.79
C GLN A 140 -2.86 -4.35 6.48
N ASP A 141 -1.87 -3.66 5.90
CA ASP A 141 -1.28 -2.45 6.49
C ASP A 141 -2.22 -1.24 6.41
N ALA A 142 -3.19 -1.26 5.49
CA ALA A 142 -4.25 -0.25 5.39
C ALA A 142 -5.29 -0.39 6.50
N PHE A 143 -5.55 -1.62 6.95
CA PHE A 143 -6.52 -1.90 8.02
C PHE A 143 -5.90 -1.79 9.42
N GLN A 144 -4.56 -1.87 9.55
CA GLN A 144 -3.87 -1.62 10.82
C GLN A 144 -3.73 -0.14 11.19
N ARG A 145 -3.83 0.76 10.20
CA ARG A 145 -3.58 2.19 10.41
C ARG A 145 -4.90 2.92 10.55
N GLU A 146 -5.05 3.69 11.63
CA GLU A 146 -6.18 4.62 11.82
C GLU A 146 -6.31 5.62 10.67
N ARG A 147 -5.20 5.96 9.99
CA ARG A 147 -5.21 6.85 8.83
C ARG A 147 -4.32 6.33 7.72
N MET A 148 -4.89 6.21 6.51
CA MET A 148 -4.12 5.91 5.31
C MET A 148 -3.18 7.09 4.99
N GLY A 149 -1.87 6.84 5.03
CA GLY A 149 -0.86 7.81 4.60
C GLY A 149 -0.97 8.13 3.10
N SER A 150 -0.46 9.28 2.68
CA SER A 150 -0.52 9.73 1.27
C SER A 150 0.02 8.69 0.30
N ARG A 151 1.15 8.05 0.64
CA ARG A 151 1.76 6.98 -0.17
C ARG A 151 0.87 5.74 -0.31
N LEU A 152 0.14 5.37 0.74
CA LEU A 152 -0.76 4.22 0.69
C LEU A 152 -1.99 4.54 -0.17
N LYS A 153 -2.52 5.76 -0.09
CA LYS A 153 -3.62 6.22 -0.95
C LYS A 153 -3.22 6.20 -2.43
N ASP A 154 -2.04 6.73 -2.74
CA ASP A 154 -1.48 6.71 -4.10
C ASP A 154 -1.29 5.27 -4.62
N ASN A 155 -0.77 4.37 -3.78
CA ASN A 155 -0.69 2.95 -4.12
C ASN A 155 -2.08 2.33 -4.37
N ILE A 156 -3.08 2.65 -3.54
CA ILE A 156 -4.45 2.13 -3.71
C ILE A 156 -5.05 2.61 -5.04
N GLU A 157 -4.86 3.88 -5.41
CA GLU A 157 -5.32 4.42 -6.70
C GLU A 157 -4.62 3.73 -7.88
N LEU A 158 -3.31 3.54 -7.78
CA LEU A 158 -2.54 2.78 -8.78
C LEU A 158 -3.05 1.34 -8.91
N TRP A 159 -3.21 0.63 -7.80
CA TRP A 159 -3.70 -0.74 -7.78
C TRP A 159 -5.12 -0.83 -8.35
N GLN A 160 -5.99 0.12 -8.00
CA GLN A 160 -7.34 0.20 -8.54
C GLN A 160 -7.30 0.31 -10.07
N ALA A 161 -6.51 1.24 -10.62
CA ALA A 161 -6.42 1.43 -12.06
C ALA A 161 -5.90 0.18 -12.79
N VAL A 162 -4.83 -0.43 -12.28
CA VAL A 162 -4.23 -1.64 -12.88
C VAL A 162 -5.18 -2.84 -12.78
N LEU A 163 -5.81 -3.06 -11.63
CA LEU A 163 -6.71 -4.20 -11.42
C LEU A 163 -8.00 -4.06 -12.25
N VAL A 164 -8.53 -2.85 -12.42
CA VAL A 164 -9.67 -2.61 -13.33
C VAL A 164 -9.28 -2.94 -14.77
N ALA A 165 -8.11 -2.49 -15.23
CA ALA A 165 -7.63 -2.81 -16.58
C ALA A 165 -7.44 -4.33 -16.77
N ALA A 166 -6.81 -5.01 -15.81
CA ALA A 166 -6.61 -6.45 -15.85
C ALA A 166 -7.94 -7.22 -15.84
N ALA A 167 -8.89 -6.81 -15.00
CA ALA A 167 -10.20 -7.47 -14.90
C ALA A 167 -11.06 -7.26 -16.15
N ARG A 168 -10.96 -6.11 -16.82
CA ARG A 168 -11.60 -5.87 -18.12
C ARG A 168 -11.00 -6.76 -19.20
N ALA A 169 -9.67 -6.86 -19.28
CA ALA A 169 -9.01 -7.74 -20.22
C ALA A 169 -9.42 -9.22 -20.04
N GLU A 170 -9.67 -9.66 -18.81
CA GLU A 170 -10.17 -11.01 -18.52
C GLU A 170 -11.65 -11.18 -18.90
N LEU A 171 -12.48 -10.16 -18.65
CA LEU A 171 -13.89 -10.18 -19.06
C LEU A 171 -14.04 -10.25 -20.58
N ASP A 172 -13.26 -9.46 -21.32
CA ASP A 172 -13.31 -9.43 -22.78
C ASP A 172 -12.94 -10.82 -23.35
N ARG A 173 -11.90 -11.47 -22.79
CA ARG A 173 -11.51 -12.85 -23.16
C ARG A 173 -12.55 -13.93 -22.87
N MET A 174 -13.51 -13.67 -21.98
CA MET A 174 -14.59 -14.60 -21.68
C MET A 174 -15.85 -14.34 -22.50
N ALA A 175 -15.96 -13.17 -23.12
CA ALA A 175 -17.05 -12.83 -24.02
C ALA A 175 -16.80 -13.34 -25.45
N ASP A 176 -15.53 -13.55 -25.82
CA ASP A 176 -15.08 -14.25 -27.03
C ASP A 176 -15.20 -15.78 -26.89
#